data_AF-G7GRF3-F1
#
_entry.id   AF-G7GRF3-F1
#
_cell.length_a   1.000
_cell.length_b   1.000
_cell.length_c   1.000
_cell.angle_alpha   90.00
_cell.angle_beta   90.00
_cell.angle_gamma   90.00
#
_symmetry.space_group_name_H-M   'P 1'
#
loop_
_entity.id
_entity.type
_entity.pdbx_description
1 polymer ?
#
loop_
_entity_poly.entity_id
_entity_poly.type
_entity_poly.pdbx_seq_one_letter_code
_entity_poly.pdbx_strand_id
1 'polypeptide(L)'
;MTGGAGTVAGVYRLAYLDTAPIVAGDHVRIIAPAGPVTAEQLDRAVRYCRGWGCEVSVGEHVLAGHPSVAYLSASDGPRRADLVAAWTDPDVDVVLCARGGFGSMRLLDALDWALLRDGTARRDGRPTLLAGSSDITALHEAFALHLDVPTLFCPMPATDDFDTSPTIRADVRRWLFEPWRGRDLIGPATETMVAGRAAGRLGGGTLSLLAAGVGSPEAAARSGELLLLEDVDEEPYRLDNLLVQLDRSGRLAAAGAVVLGSWRDCGDPAAVREVMDRYLSGLGVPVLWQQGFGHDPDALSVPLNVGAILDATGDGRPTLTVGALPDAPTAPFLLPPLDTRARWSVRIVNAADGAVLAEHTPDVLCKTASIGKIFLLIEVARRLESGELSPEQRITVPPELHVRDSGLLHMMAWHDVAIADAALLVGAVSDNLATNALIHLCGLDAVRAVAPALGYRDTTLVDYIRSERLPGMPWTASCGTGAELADLMRRLGEGDTEESCEATILTPGVRARVLEWLAAGADTSMVAGGMRLDPLAHVDPVEDGVVLRHKTGTIDTARIDVGHVAGPTGRVAYAVAANWDDDVASGHDMRSSVLGAMDTIGERIRARVTGRG
;
A
#
# COMPACT_ATOMS: atom_id res chain seq x y z
N MET A 1 -23.58 19.60 -6.86
CA MET A 1 -22.71 19.36 -5.69
C MET A 1 -21.53 18.58 -6.21
N THR A 2 -20.38 19.25 -6.26
CA THR A 2 -19.17 18.82 -6.97
C THR A 2 -18.49 17.69 -6.21
N GLY A 3 -18.33 16.54 -6.87
CA GLY A 3 -17.63 15.38 -6.35
C GLY A 3 -16.14 15.66 -6.22
N GLY A 4 -15.60 15.40 -5.03
CA GLY A 4 -14.18 15.35 -4.77
C GLY A 4 -13.58 14.12 -5.44
N ALA A 5 -12.49 14.33 -6.17
CA ALA A 5 -11.65 13.26 -6.67
C ALA A 5 -11.11 12.47 -5.47
N GLY A 6 -11.46 11.19 -5.37
CA GLY A 6 -10.86 10.29 -4.39
C GLY A 6 -9.39 10.07 -4.77
N THR A 7 -8.48 10.70 -4.05
CA THR A 7 -7.04 10.46 -4.14
C THR A 7 -6.75 9.01 -3.79
N VAL A 8 -6.13 8.28 -4.72
CA VAL A 8 -5.78 6.87 -4.57
C VAL A 8 -4.80 6.71 -3.40
N ALA A 9 -5.25 6.07 -2.32
CA ALA A 9 -4.40 5.72 -1.19
C ALA A 9 -3.24 4.82 -1.66
N GLY A 10 -1.99 5.29 -1.49
CA GLY A 10 -0.80 4.45 -1.68
C GLY A 10 0.32 4.97 -2.60
N VAL A 11 0.23 6.16 -3.21
CA VAL A 11 1.28 6.68 -4.12
C VAL A 11 2.35 7.51 -3.40
N TYR A 12 2.00 8.27 -2.36
CA TYR A 12 2.93 9.23 -1.73
C TYR A 12 4.14 8.61 -1.03
N ARG A 13 4.04 7.37 -0.57
CA ARG A 13 5.11 6.67 0.17
C ARG A 13 6.42 6.52 -0.62
N LEU A 14 6.36 6.65 -1.94
CA LEU A 14 7.53 6.54 -2.83
C LEU A 14 8.13 7.90 -3.21
N ALA A 15 7.48 9.01 -2.85
CA ALA A 15 7.76 10.35 -3.37
C ALA A 15 9.23 10.77 -3.25
N TYR A 16 9.91 10.33 -2.19
CA TYR A 16 11.28 10.74 -1.85
C TYR A 16 12.32 9.64 -1.96
N LEU A 17 11.94 8.46 -2.45
CA LEU A 17 12.89 7.36 -2.61
C LEU A 17 13.88 7.66 -3.73
N ASP A 18 13.37 8.07 -4.89
CA ASP A 18 14.18 8.24 -6.10
C ASP A 18 14.45 9.71 -6.44
N THR A 19 13.79 10.64 -5.75
CA THR A 19 14.02 12.08 -5.87
C THR A 19 14.27 12.70 -4.50
N ALA A 20 15.06 13.77 -4.44
CA ALA A 20 15.27 14.53 -3.21
C ALA A 20 13.95 15.20 -2.78
N PRO A 21 13.64 15.27 -1.47
CA PRO A 21 12.48 16.03 -1.00
C PRO A 21 12.45 17.46 -1.51
N ILE A 22 13.60 18.15 -1.43
CA ILE A 22 13.74 19.53 -1.89
C ILE A 22 15.04 19.78 -2.65
N VAL A 23 15.06 20.86 -3.41
CA VAL A 23 16.23 21.46 -4.04
C VAL A 23 16.43 22.91 -3.57
N ALA A 24 17.55 23.54 -3.94
CA ALA A 24 17.77 24.94 -3.62
C ALA A 24 16.73 25.80 -4.35
N GLY A 25 16.12 26.76 -3.64
CA GLY A 25 14.99 27.58 -4.10
C GLY A 25 13.64 27.13 -3.53
N ASP A 26 13.53 25.88 -3.07
CA ASP A 26 12.29 25.37 -2.48
C ASP A 26 11.97 26.04 -1.13
N HIS A 27 10.70 26.03 -0.77
CA HIS A 27 10.16 26.74 0.40
C HIS A 27 10.10 25.85 1.64
N VAL A 28 10.78 26.31 2.69
CA VAL A 28 10.66 25.76 4.04
C VAL A 28 9.80 26.70 4.89
N ARG A 29 8.73 26.17 5.48
CA ARG A 29 7.95 26.87 6.50
C ARG A 29 8.26 26.33 7.89
N ILE A 30 8.74 27.21 8.77
CA ILE A 30 9.05 26.86 10.15
C ILE A 30 7.84 27.12 11.05
N ILE A 31 7.41 26.09 11.79
CA ILE A 31 6.28 26.18 12.74
C ILE A 31 6.70 25.67 14.13
N ALA A 32 5.93 25.97 15.19
CA ALA A 32 6.18 25.47 16.54
C ALA A 32 4.92 24.79 17.12
N PRO A 33 4.60 23.54 16.75
CA PRO A 33 3.39 22.86 17.20
C PRO A 33 3.46 22.35 18.66
N ALA A 34 4.67 22.35 19.26
CA ALA A 34 4.96 21.84 20.58
C ALA A 34 5.41 22.97 21.55
N GLY A 35 6.64 22.90 22.04
CA GLY A 35 7.22 23.82 23.02
C GLY A 35 7.74 25.13 22.44
N PRO A 36 7.93 26.16 23.30
CA PRO A 36 8.33 27.50 22.87
C PRO A 36 9.77 27.57 22.36
N VAL A 37 10.00 28.52 21.46
CA VAL A 37 11.32 28.92 20.94
C VAL A 37 11.55 30.41 21.20
N THR A 38 12.81 30.79 21.44
CA THR A 38 13.18 32.21 21.51
C THR A 38 13.37 32.81 20.11
N ALA A 39 13.29 34.13 19.99
CA ALA A 39 13.57 34.81 18.73
C ALA A 39 14.98 34.49 18.21
N GLU A 40 15.97 34.37 19.09
CA GLU A 40 17.34 34.04 18.72
C GLU A 40 17.45 32.60 18.17
N GLN A 41 16.79 31.63 18.82
CA GLN A 41 16.74 30.24 18.34
C GLN A 41 16.05 30.16 16.98
N LEU A 42 14.96 30.89 16.78
CA LEU A 42 14.25 30.96 15.51
C LEU A 42 15.11 31.61 14.41
N ASP A 43 15.78 32.72 14.71
CA ASP A 43 16.67 33.40 13.75
C ASP A 43 17.84 32.49 13.33
N ARG A 44 18.36 31.66 14.26
CA ARG A 44 19.33 30.61 13.92
C ARG A 44 18.74 29.59 12.97
N ALA A 45 17.55 29.06 13.27
CA ALA A 45 16.86 28.09 12.42
C ALA A 45 16.64 28.62 10.99
N VAL A 46 16.17 29.87 10.87
CA VAL A 46 15.99 30.54 9.57
C VAL A 46 17.32 30.70 8.83
N ARG A 47 18.40 31.08 9.52
CA ARG A 47 19.72 31.23 8.91
C ARG A 47 20.26 29.91 8.38
N TYR A 48 20.05 28.79 9.08
CA TYR A 48 20.48 27.48 8.59
C TYR A 48 19.78 27.09 7.30
N CYS A 49 18.44 27.20 7.24
CA CYS A 49 17.67 26.86 6.05
C CYS A 49 18.01 27.76 4.86
N ARG A 50 18.15 29.08 5.08
CA ARG A 50 18.62 30.02 4.03
C ARG A 50 20.05 29.71 3.58
N GLY A 51 20.91 29.30 4.49
CA GLY A 51 22.28 28.87 4.19
C GLY A 51 22.35 27.62 3.32
N TRP A 52 21.31 26.78 3.32
CA TRP A 52 21.15 25.66 2.40
C TRP A 52 20.53 26.02 1.05
N GLY A 53 20.15 27.30 0.87
CA GLY A 53 19.57 27.81 -0.37
C GLY A 53 18.04 27.75 -0.42
N CYS A 54 17.36 27.49 0.70
CA CYS A 54 15.89 27.51 0.75
C CYS A 54 15.33 28.94 0.81
N GLU A 55 14.14 29.12 0.25
CA GLU A 55 13.25 30.19 0.68
C GLU A 55 12.68 29.82 2.05
N VAL A 56 12.54 30.79 2.96
CA VAL A 56 12.12 30.51 4.34
C VAL A 56 11.05 31.48 4.80
N SER A 57 9.97 30.92 5.32
CA SER A 57 8.91 31.64 6.03
C SER A 57 8.69 31.03 7.41
N VAL A 58 8.00 31.78 8.28
CA VAL A 58 7.72 31.38 9.65
C VAL A 58 6.21 31.47 9.88
N GLY A 59 5.64 30.50 10.59
CA GLY A 59 4.25 30.55 11.06
C GLY A 59 3.96 31.81 11.89
N GLU A 60 2.72 32.27 11.85
CA GLU A 60 2.31 33.52 12.47
C GLU A 60 2.50 33.49 13.99
N HIS A 61 2.32 32.33 14.60
CA HIS A 61 2.23 32.17 16.05
C HIS A 61 3.45 31.53 16.70
N VAL A 62 4.54 31.32 15.95
CA VAL A 62 5.77 30.66 16.43
C VAL A 62 6.37 31.31 17.68
N LEU A 63 6.29 32.64 17.79
CA LEU A 63 6.80 33.41 18.95
C LEU A 63 5.69 33.95 19.86
N ALA A 64 4.44 33.51 19.70
CA ALA A 64 3.31 34.09 20.43
C ALA A 64 3.41 33.88 21.94
N GLY A 65 3.92 32.73 22.37
CA GLY A 65 3.93 32.31 23.77
C GLY A 65 2.53 31.91 24.26
N HIS A 66 2.46 31.01 25.23
CA HIS A 66 1.19 30.72 25.92
C HIS A 66 1.04 31.63 27.16
N PRO A 67 -0.12 32.28 27.37
CA PRO A 67 -0.28 33.28 28.43
C PRO A 67 -0.11 32.74 29.86
N SER A 68 -0.40 31.46 30.08
CA SER A 68 -0.37 30.82 31.41
C SER A 68 0.39 29.49 31.50
N VAL A 69 0.94 28.98 30.39
CA VAL A 69 1.49 27.61 30.32
C VAL A 69 2.84 27.64 29.63
N ALA A 70 3.91 27.82 30.40
CA ALA A 70 5.24 28.12 29.88
C ALA A 70 5.85 27.03 28.98
N TYR A 71 5.36 25.79 29.03
CA TYR A 71 5.88 24.68 28.21
C TYR A 71 5.21 24.56 26.83
N LEU A 72 4.24 25.42 26.49
CA LEU A 72 3.59 25.48 25.17
C LEU A 72 4.06 26.71 24.38
N SER A 73 4.31 26.56 23.08
CA SER A 73 4.71 27.69 22.22
C SER A 73 3.58 28.72 22.03
N ALA A 74 2.32 28.28 22.05
CA ALA A 74 1.11 29.10 22.05
C ALA A 74 -0.11 28.25 22.50
N SER A 75 -1.30 28.84 22.57
CA SER A 75 -2.55 28.08 22.75
C SER A 75 -2.78 27.07 21.61
N ASP A 76 -3.61 26.03 21.83
CA ASP A 76 -3.85 24.97 20.83
C ASP A 76 -4.35 25.53 19.47
N GLY A 77 -5.25 26.52 19.49
CA GLY A 77 -5.80 27.14 18.29
C GLY A 77 -4.74 27.77 17.36
N PRO A 78 -3.92 28.72 17.85
CA PRO A 78 -2.81 29.30 17.11
C PRO A 78 -1.81 28.27 16.56
N ARG A 79 -1.37 27.29 17.36
CA ARG A 79 -0.44 26.24 16.91
C ARG A 79 -1.04 25.39 15.79
N ARG A 80 -2.32 25.05 15.91
CA ARG A 80 -3.08 24.33 14.89
C ARG A 80 -3.23 25.16 13.61
N ALA A 81 -3.49 26.46 13.73
CA ALA A 81 -3.62 27.36 12.59
C ALA A 81 -2.32 27.43 11.78
N ASP A 82 -1.17 27.56 12.46
CA ASP A 82 0.15 27.53 11.80
C ASP A 82 0.40 26.20 11.08
N LEU A 83 0.06 25.07 11.71
CA LEU A 83 0.21 23.74 11.08
C LEU A 83 -0.66 23.60 9.83
N VAL A 84 -1.95 23.94 9.93
CA VAL A 84 -2.89 23.83 8.80
C VAL A 84 -2.43 24.76 7.67
N ALA A 85 -2.14 26.02 7.96
CA ALA A 85 -1.71 26.99 6.96
C ALA A 85 -0.38 26.61 6.29
N ALA A 86 0.54 25.97 7.02
CA ALA A 86 1.79 25.50 6.44
C ALA A 86 1.59 24.24 5.59
N TRP A 87 0.72 23.32 5.99
CA TRP A 87 0.49 22.06 5.28
C TRP A 87 -0.30 22.26 3.99
N THR A 88 -1.35 23.10 4.02
CA THR A 88 -2.27 23.28 2.88
C THR A 88 -1.82 24.36 1.88
N ASP A 89 -0.65 24.97 2.08
CA ASP A 89 -0.08 25.92 1.14
C ASP A 89 0.67 25.15 0.05
N PRO A 90 0.22 25.17 -1.22
CA PRO A 90 0.86 24.42 -2.29
C PRO A 90 2.28 24.91 -2.62
N ASP A 91 2.66 26.09 -2.12
CA ASP A 91 3.98 26.69 -2.31
C ASP A 91 4.98 26.21 -1.25
N VAL A 92 4.53 25.49 -0.21
CA VAL A 92 5.40 24.95 0.84
C VAL A 92 5.86 23.55 0.47
N ASP A 93 7.17 23.35 0.43
CA ASP A 93 7.76 22.05 0.15
C ASP A 93 8.06 21.27 1.44
N VAL A 94 8.41 21.98 2.53
CA VAL A 94 8.71 21.38 3.84
C VAL A 94 8.06 22.19 4.97
N VAL A 95 7.33 21.49 5.83
CA VAL A 95 6.93 21.99 7.16
C VAL A 95 7.96 21.51 8.18
N LEU A 96 8.84 22.42 8.60
CA LEU A 96 9.91 22.12 9.55
C LEU A 96 9.51 22.57 10.96
N CYS A 97 9.38 21.63 11.88
CA CYS A 97 9.09 21.93 13.28
C CYS A 97 10.32 22.55 13.94
N ALA A 98 10.16 23.72 14.55
CA ALA A 98 11.26 24.47 15.15
C ALA A 98 11.88 23.71 16.32
N ARG A 99 11.06 23.11 17.17
CA ARG A 99 11.47 22.27 18.30
C ARG A 99 10.32 21.35 18.75
N GLY A 100 10.66 20.32 19.52
CA GLY A 100 9.71 19.44 20.22
C GLY A 100 9.24 20.07 21.54
N GLY A 101 9.16 19.28 22.60
CA GLY A 101 8.69 19.73 23.91
C GLY A 101 7.40 19.02 24.30
N PHE A 102 6.28 19.75 24.36
CA PHE A 102 5.01 19.15 24.71
C PHE A 102 3.86 19.79 23.93
N GLY A 103 2.89 18.97 23.56
CA GLY A 103 1.54 19.44 23.24
C GLY A 103 1.10 19.30 21.78
N SER A 104 1.90 18.66 20.92
CA SER A 104 1.50 18.36 19.54
C SER A 104 0.32 17.39 19.49
N MET A 105 0.29 16.41 20.40
CA MET A 105 -0.83 15.45 20.53
C MET A 105 -2.17 16.15 20.81
N ARG A 106 -2.16 17.32 21.48
CA ARG A 106 -3.37 18.11 21.78
C ARG A 106 -4.02 18.71 20.54
N LEU A 107 -3.30 18.75 19.42
CA LEU A 107 -3.78 19.36 18.19
C LEU A 107 -4.68 18.41 17.40
N LEU A 108 -4.49 17.10 17.54
CA LEU A 108 -4.98 16.06 16.63
C LEU A 108 -6.50 16.03 16.48
N ASP A 109 -7.25 16.02 17.59
CA ASP A 109 -8.72 15.83 17.59
C ASP A 109 -9.50 16.94 16.88
N ALA A 110 -8.88 18.10 16.69
CA ALA A 110 -9.51 19.27 16.10
C ALA A 110 -8.90 19.65 14.74
N LEU A 111 -8.03 18.81 14.18
CA LEU A 111 -7.61 18.92 12.79
C LEU A 111 -8.72 18.40 11.86
N ASP A 112 -9.00 19.16 10.81
CA ASP A 112 -9.81 18.68 9.70
C ASP A 112 -8.92 17.84 8.78
N TRP A 113 -8.94 16.52 8.99
CA TRP A 113 -8.14 15.58 8.21
C TRP A 113 -8.55 15.52 6.73
N ALA A 114 -9.79 15.89 6.38
CA ALA A 114 -10.20 15.96 4.98
C ALA A 114 -9.53 17.17 4.30
N LEU A 115 -9.56 18.34 4.95
CA LEU A 115 -8.84 19.53 4.48
C LEU A 115 -7.34 19.27 4.33
N LEU A 116 -6.71 18.63 5.32
CA LEU A 116 -5.28 18.30 5.24
C LEU A 116 -4.98 17.31 4.11
N ARG A 117 -5.88 16.35 3.85
CA ARG A 117 -5.74 15.39 2.74
C ARG A 117 -5.85 16.09 1.39
N ASP A 118 -6.81 16.98 1.23
CA ASP A 118 -6.99 17.78 0.01
C ASP A 118 -5.80 18.71 -0.25
N GLY A 119 -5.23 19.28 0.82
CA GLY A 119 -4.05 20.14 0.77
C GLY A 119 -2.71 19.41 0.82
N THR A 120 -2.68 18.08 0.75
CA THR A 120 -1.42 17.31 0.90
C THR A 120 -0.47 17.51 -0.27
N ALA A 121 -1.00 17.61 -1.50
CA ALA A 121 -0.17 17.77 -2.69
C ALA A 121 0.32 19.22 -2.81
N ARG A 122 1.63 19.40 -2.93
CA ARG A 122 2.24 20.68 -3.32
C ARG A 122 2.25 20.85 -4.84
N ARG A 123 2.79 21.97 -5.33
CA ARG A 123 2.79 22.35 -6.77
C ARG A 123 3.23 21.27 -7.75
N ASP A 124 4.16 20.41 -7.37
CA ASP A 124 4.71 19.35 -8.22
C ASP A 124 4.00 17.99 -8.06
N GLY A 125 2.89 17.95 -7.32
CA GLY A 125 2.09 16.75 -7.07
C GLY A 125 2.66 15.82 -6.00
N ARG A 126 3.83 16.10 -5.42
CA ARG A 126 4.37 15.34 -4.27
C ARG A 126 3.69 15.81 -2.97
N PRO A 127 3.76 15.05 -1.85
CA PRO A 127 3.22 15.54 -0.60
C PRO A 127 4.12 16.65 -0.04
N THR A 128 3.61 17.57 0.76
CA THR A 128 4.47 18.41 1.63
C THR A 128 5.23 17.51 2.63
N LEU A 129 6.51 17.76 2.91
CA LEU A 129 7.26 16.96 3.90
C LEU A 129 7.12 17.56 5.31
N LEU A 130 6.62 16.78 6.27
CA LEU A 130 6.72 17.11 7.70
C LEU A 130 8.09 16.66 8.25
N ALA A 131 8.82 17.57 8.92
CA ALA A 131 10.12 17.28 9.50
C ALA A 131 10.22 17.73 10.98
N GLY A 132 10.61 16.82 11.87
CA GLY A 132 10.82 17.07 13.30
C GLY A 132 10.90 15.78 14.12
N SER A 133 11.20 15.86 15.42
CA SER A 133 11.32 14.68 16.30
C SER A 133 10.71 14.91 17.69
N SER A 134 10.92 13.99 18.64
CA SER A 134 10.43 14.14 20.02
C SER A 134 8.89 14.19 20.08
N ASP A 135 8.28 15.20 20.69
CA ASP A 135 6.82 15.42 20.75
C ASP A 135 6.11 15.44 19.37
N ILE A 136 6.84 15.70 18.29
CA ILE A 136 6.34 15.62 16.90
C ILE A 136 5.98 14.18 16.50
N THR A 137 6.42 13.17 17.25
CA THR A 137 5.98 11.75 17.11
C THR A 137 4.46 11.64 17.00
N ALA A 138 3.70 12.44 17.76
CA ALA A 138 2.24 12.44 17.69
C ALA A 138 1.71 12.85 16.29
N LEU A 139 2.36 13.82 15.63
CA LEU A 139 2.02 14.21 14.27
C LEU A 139 2.48 13.16 13.25
N HIS A 140 3.64 12.54 13.44
CA HIS A 140 4.12 11.46 12.57
C HIS A 140 3.16 10.27 12.54
N GLU A 141 2.70 9.82 13.71
CA GLU A 141 1.71 8.74 13.81
C GLU A 141 0.38 9.11 13.16
N ALA A 142 -0.10 10.34 13.40
CA ALA A 142 -1.34 10.84 12.83
C ALA A 142 -1.26 11.00 11.30
N PHE A 143 -0.14 11.48 10.77
CA PHE A 143 0.06 11.68 9.34
C PHE A 143 0.18 10.35 8.61
N ALA A 144 0.82 9.35 9.22
CA ALA A 144 0.86 7.99 8.70
C ALA A 144 -0.55 7.37 8.60
N LEU A 145 -1.39 7.54 9.63
CA LEU A 145 -2.75 6.98 9.64
C LEU A 145 -3.71 7.74 8.70
N HIS A 146 -3.77 9.06 8.80
CA HIS A 146 -4.83 9.85 8.17
C HIS A 146 -4.47 10.32 6.77
N LEU A 147 -3.20 10.56 6.48
CA LEU A 147 -2.74 11.15 5.22
C LEU A 147 -1.90 10.17 4.38
N ASP A 148 -1.37 9.12 5.01
CA ASP A 148 -0.55 8.10 4.37
C ASP A 148 0.67 8.65 3.60
N VAL A 149 1.29 9.68 4.17
CA VAL A 149 2.45 10.37 3.60
C VAL A 149 3.75 9.98 4.30
N PRO A 150 4.90 10.07 3.62
CA PRO A 150 6.20 10.00 4.27
C PRO A 150 6.47 11.25 5.11
N THR A 151 7.13 11.07 6.25
CA THR A 151 7.62 12.18 7.11
C THR A 151 9.09 11.96 7.46
N LEU A 152 9.75 12.98 8.01
CA LEU A 152 11.15 12.90 8.43
C LEU A 152 11.27 13.11 9.94
N PHE A 153 11.62 12.04 10.66
CA PHE A 153 11.98 12.11 12.07
C PHE A 153 13.42 12.59 12.18
N CYS A 154 13.65 13.86 12.57
CA CYS A 154 14.99 14.43 12.57
C CYS A 154 15.20 15.50 13.66
N PRO A 155 16.47 15.78 14.03
CA PRO A 155 16.80 16.90 14.90
C PRO A 155 16.25 18.23 14.36
N MET A 156 15.79 19.08 15.27
CA MET A 156 15.07 20.32 14.92
C MET A 156 15.95 21.56 15.07
N PRO A 157 15.79 22.57 14.20
CA PRO A 157 16.77 23.64 14.01
C PRO A 157 16.83 24.70 15.13
N ALA A 158 15.86 24.71 16.06
CA ALA A 158 15.83 25.63 17.19
C ALA A 158 16.32 24.98 18.52
N THR A 159 17.11 23.91 18.45
CA THR A 159 17.73 23.24 19.59
C THR A 159 19.24 23.50 19.65
N ASP A 160 19.83 23.32 20.83
CA ASP A 160 21.28 23.56 21.03
C ASP A 160 22.13 22.46 20.39
N ASP A 161 21.64 21.21 20.37
CA ASP A 161 22.32 20.10 19.68
C ASP A 161 22.46 20.38 18.18
N PHE A 162 21.40 20.90 17.54
CA PHE A 162 21.45 21.30 16.13
C PHE A 162 22.39 22.48 15.88
N ASP A 163 22.54 23.40 16.85
CA ASP A 163 23.44 24.54 16.76
C ASP A 163 24.91 24.15 16.93
N THR A 164 25.19 23.19 17.80
CA THR A 164 26.55 22.80 18.15
C THR A 164 27.10 21.66 17.30
N SER A 165 26.26 20.76 16.77
CA SER A 165 26.71 19.62 15.96
C SER A 165 26.63 19.91 14.44
N PRO A 166 27.77 20.06 13.73
CA PRO A 166 27.78 20.09 12.27
C PRO A 166 27.37 18.75 11.65
N THR A 167 27.53 17.64 12.38
CA THR A 167 27.12 16.29 11.95
C THR A 167 25.60 16.24 11.78
N ILE A 168 24.85 16.68 12.79
CA ILE A 168 23.38 16.78 12.74
C ILE A 168 22.94 17.64 11.54
N ARG A 169 23.55 18.82 11.37
CA ARG A 169 23.18 19.71 10.25
C ARG A 169 23.46 19.09 8.89
N ALA A 170 24.58 18.38 8.75
CA ALA A 170 24.92 17.69 7.51
C ALA A 170 23.95 16.54 7.23
N ASP A 171 23.59 15.76 8.26
CA ASP A 171 22.64 14.65 8.13
C ASP A 171 21.24 15.13 7.75
N VAL A 172 20.67 16.08 8.48
CA VAL A 172 19.34 16.65 8.18
C VAL A 172 19.32 17.22 6.76
N ARG A 173 20.35 17.98 6.37
CA ARG A 173 20.47 18.50 5.00
C ARG A 173 20.51 17.36 3.98
N ARG A 174 21.27 16.30 4.24
CA ARG A 174 21.36 15.13 3.35
C ARG A 174 20.02 14.46 3.15
N TRP A 175 19.18 14.34 4.19
CA TRP A 175 17.84 13.76 4.06
C TRP A 175 16.84 14.68 3.36
N LEU A 176 17.05 16.00 3.40
CA LEU A 176 16.22 16.95 2.67
C LEU A 176 16.61 17.10 1.18
N PHE A 177 17.90 17.02 0.85
CA PHE A 177 18.41 17.42 -0.47
C PHE A 177 18.92 16.28 -1.36
N GLU A 178 18.78 15.03 -0.93
CA GLU A 178 19.18 13.87 -1.72
C GLU A 178 18.06 12.80 -1.66
N PRO A 179 17.96 11.89 -2.64
CA PRO A 179 16.99 10.77 -2.63
C PRO A 179 17.23 9.73 -1.54
N TRP A 180 16.18 9.14 -0.97
CA TRP A 180 16.25 8.27 0.21
C TRP A 180 16.62 6.81 -0.08
N ARG A 181 16.36 6.29 -1.28
CA ARG A 181 16.54 4.87 -1.59
C ARG A 181 17.99 4.42 -1.43
N GLY A 182 18.17 3.21 -0.89
CA GLY A 182 19.46 2.54 -0.78
C GLY A 182 20.35 3.10 0.32
N ARG A 183 19.86 4.04 1.13
CA ARG A 183 20.61 4.59 2.26
C ARG A 183 20.51 3.69 3.48
N ASP A 184 21.65 3.50 4.12
CA ASP A 184 21.73 2.81 5.40
C ASP A 184 21.56 3.79 6.56
N LEU A 185 20.73 3.39 7.52
CA LEU A 185 20.43 4.09 8.77
C LEU A 185 21.17 3.46 9.94
N ILE A 186 22.48 3.20 9.85
CA ILE A 186 23.24 2.50 10.91
C ILE A 186 24.18 3.46 11.66
N GLY A 187 23.90 3.66 12.95
CA GLY A 187 24.74 4.42 13.86
C GLY A 187 26.05 3.72 14.22
N PRO A 188 27.07 4.48 14.66
CA PRO A 188 28.38 3.93 15.00
C PRO A 188 28.35 2.97 16.21
N ALA A 189 27.40 3.16 17.12
CA ALA A 189 27.21 2.36 18.33
C ALA A 189 26.19 1.22 18.18
N THR A 190 25.67 0.99 16.96
CA THR A 190 24.65 -0.02 16.71
C THR A 190 25.15 -1.42 17.06
N GLU A 191 24.36 -2.13 17.86
CA GLU A 191 24.54 -3.54 18.18
C GLU A 191 23.31 -4.36 17.80
N THR A 192 23.51 -5.64 17.47
CA THR A 192 22.42 -6.60 17.31
C THR A 192 22.08 -7.21 18.66
N MET A 193 20.84 -7.00 19.15
CA MET A 193 20.31 -7.70 20.33
C MET A 193 19.71 -9.05 19.95
N VAL A 194 18.92 -9.07 18.87
CA VAL A 194 18.33 -10.28 18.31
C VAL A 194 18.65 -10.33 16.83
N ALA A 195 19.31 -11.40 16.40
CA ALA A 195 19.65 -11.61 15.00
C ALA A 195 18.42 -11.95 14.17
N GLY A 196 18.42 -11.55 12.90
CA GLY A 196 17.32 -11.83 11.99
C GLY A 196 17.27 -10.86 10.83
N ARG A 197 16.34 -11.09 9.91
CA ARG A 197 16.07 -10.21 8.77
C ARG A 197 14.59 -9.91 8.72
N ALA A 198 14.24 -8.65 8.51
CA ALA A 198 12.87 -8.20 8.42
C ALA A 198 12.75 -7.09 7.38
N ALA A 199 11.58 -6.99 6.78
CA ALA A 199 11.24 -5.88 5.91
C ALA A 199 9.86 -5.38 6.27
N GLY A 200 9.70 -4.06 6.22
CA GLY A 200 8.52 -3.42 6.74
C GLY A 200 8.58 -1.91 6.56
N ARG A 201 7.60 -1.21 7.11
CA ARG A 201 7.60 0.25 7.12
C ARG A 201 8.28 0.76 8.39
N LEU A 202 9.08 1.80 8.24
CA LEU A 202 9.62 2.54 9.36
C LEU A 202 8.48 3.32 10.03
N GLY A 203 8.28 3.15 11.33
CA GLY A 203 7.31 3.90 12.12
C GLY A 203 7.63 3.85 13.61
N GLY A 204 6.98 4.67 14.41
CA GLY A 204 7.36 4.90 15.81
C GLY A 204 8.01 6.26 16.03
N GLY A 205 8.93 6.35 16.99
CA GLY A 205 9.51 7.61 17.46
C GLY A 205 9.77 7.55 18.96
N THR A 206 9.38 8.60 19.68
CA THR A 206 9.59 8.70 21.12
C THR A 206 8.63 7.77 21.89
N LEU A 207 9.19 6.85 22.69
CA LEU A 207 8.46 5.78 23.37
C LEU A 207 7.36 6.33 24.29
N SER A 208 7.66 7.35 25.09
CA SER A 208 6.71 8.02 25.98
C SER A 208 5.50 8.59 25.24
N LEU A 209 5.68 9.12 24.02
CA LEU A 209 4.60 9.65 23.18
C LEU A 209 3.78 8.53 22.54
N LEU A 210 4.43 7.44 22.10
CA LEU A 210 3.72 6.26 21.58
C LEU A 210 2.84 5.63 22.66
N ALA A 211 3.36 5.51 23.88
CA ALA A 211 2.61 5.01 25.02
C ALA A 211 1.46 5.95 25.42
N ALA A 212 1.69 7.26 25.45
CA ALA A 212 0.65 8.25 25.73
C ALA A 212 -0.50 8.23 24.72
N GLY A 213 -0.24 7.82 23.48
CA GLY A 213 -1.26 7.65 22.45
C GLY A 213 -2.13 6.40 22.59
N VAL A 214 -1.76 5.43 23.44
CA VAL A 214 -2.51 4.15 23.55
C VAL A 214 -3.98 4.42 23.89
N GLY A 215 -4.87 3.89 23.05
CA GLY A 215 -6.32 4.12 23.12
C GLY A 215 -6.86 5.10 22.08
N SER A 216 -5.98 5.79 21.34
CA SER A 216 -6.33 6.57 20.16
C SER A 216 -6.25 5.75 18.86
N PRO A 217 -6.91 6.16 17.77
CA PRO A 217 -6.77 5.52 16.45
C PRO A 217 -5.32 5.44 15.97
N GLU A 218 -4.52 6.48 16.21
CA GLU A 218 -3.12 6.62 15.77
C GLU A 218 -2.21 5.59 16.43
N ALA A 219 -2.59 5.08 17.61
CA ALA A 219 -1.82 4.08 18.33
C ALA A 219 -2.03 2.64 17.82
N ALA A 220 -2.94 2.41 16.85
CA ALA A 220 -3.24 1.09 16.33
C ALA A 220 -1.98 0.31 15.90
N ALA A 221 -1.93 -0.97 16.27
CA ALA A 221 -0.80 -1.83 15.97
C ALA A 221 -0.70 -2.08 14.45
N ARG A 222 0.49 -1.86 13.88
CA ARG A 222 0.74 -2.00 12.44
C ARG A 222 1.56 -3.26 12.18
N SER A 223 0.90 -4.28 11.64
CA SER A 223 1.49 -5.59 11.35
C SER A 223 2.70 -5.45 10.41
N GLY A 224 3.86 -5.96 10.84
CA GLY A 224 5.11 -5.92 10.06
C GLY A 224 5.84 -4.57 10.07
N GLU A 225 5.44 -3.62 10.92
CA GLU A 225 6.18 -2.37 11.12
C GLU A 225 7.60 -2.64 11.66
N LEU A 226 8.59 -1.94 11.12
CA LEU A 226 9.91 -1.83 11.74
C LEU A 226 9.80 -0.71 12.79
N LEU A 227 9.54 -1.11 14.04
CA LEU A 227 9.18 -0.20 15.14
C LEU A 227 10.44 0.49 15.68
N LEU A 228 10.52 1.80 15.47
CA LEU A 228 11.58 2.65 16.01
C LEU A 228 11.18 3.18 17.38
N LEU A 229 12.05 2.98 18.38
CA LEU A 229 11.83 3.46 19.75
C LEU A 229 13.07 4.20 20.25
N GLU A 230 12.86 5.39 20.78
CA GLU A 230 13.87 6.19 21.50
C GLU A 230 13.21 6.93 22.65
N ASP A 231 13.96 7.40 23.63
CA ASP A 231 13.44 8.33 24.64
C ASP A 231 14.55 9.16 25.29
N VAL A 232 14.15 10.14 26.09
CA VAL A 232 15.05 11.01 26.85
C VAL A 232 14.49 11.30 28.24
N ASP A 233 15.36 11.38 29.25
CA ASP A 233 15.00 11.78 30.63
C ASP A 233 13.93 10.88 31.28
N GLU A 234 13.85 9.62 30.85
CA GLU A 234 12.94 8.60 31.38
C GLU A 234 13.72 7.55 32.19
N GLU A 235 13.47 7.51 33.49
CA GLU A 235 14.10 6.54 34.40
C GLU A 235 13.74 5.09 34.00
N PRO A 236 14.60 4.09 34.28
CA PRO A 236 14.36 2.71 33.82
C PRO A 236 13.01 2.12 34.23
N TYR A 237 12.51 2.45 35.42
CA TYR A 237 11.18 1.99 35.88
C TYR A 237 10.02 2.64 35.11
N ARG A 238 10.21 3.86 34.57
CA ARG A 238 9.23 4.51 33.69
C ARG A 238 9.26 3.85 32.32
N LEU A 239 10.44 3.62 31.75
CA LEU A 239 10.60 2.86 30.51
C LEU A 239 9.93 1.48 30.59
N ASP A 240 10.09 0.77 31.72
CA ASP A 240 9.42 -0.51 31.98
C ASP A 240 7.89 -0.36 31.87
N ASN A 241 7.30 0.63 32.54
CA ASN A 241 5.87 0.93 32.45
C ASN A 241 5.40 1.30 31.04
N LEU A 242 6.23 2.00 30.25
CA LEU A 242 5.90 2.37 28.87
C LEU A 242 5.91 1.13 27.95
N LEU A 243 6.89 0.23 28.10
CA LEU A 243 6.93 -1.04 27.38
C LEU A 243 5.76 -1.96 27.76
N VAL A 244 5.35 -2.00 29.04
CA VAL A 244 4.13 -2.70 29.47
C VAL A 244 2.91 -2.19 28.70
N GLN A 245 2.80 -0.87 28.48
CA GLN A 245 1.67 -0.31 27.73
C GLN A 245 1.70 -0.74 26.26
N LEU A 246 2.86 -0.64 25.61
CA LEU A 246 3.02 -1.07 24.22
C LEU A 246 2.76 -2.57 24.04
N ASP A 247 3.25 -3.40 24.96
CA ASP A 247 3.00 -4.85 24.97
C ASP A 247 1.51 -5.17 25.09
N ARG A 248 0.84 -4.59 26.11
CA ARG A 248 -0.59 -4.80 26.36
C ARG A 248 -1.49 -4.27 25.25
N SER A 249 -1.04 -3.26 24.50
CA SER A 249 -1.76 -2.74 23.34
C SER A 249 -1.60 -3.63 22.09
N GLY A 250 -0.71 -4.63 22.12
CA GLY A 250 -0.38 -5.48 20.99
C GLY A 250 0.60 -4.85 20.00
N ARG A 251 1.12 -3.64 20.28
CA ARG A 251 2.02 -2.92 19.37
C ARG A 251 3.38 -3.61 19.21
N LEU A 252 3.95 -4.14 20.30
CA LEU A 252 5.19 -4.93 20.22
C LEU A 252 4.98 -6.23 19.43
N ALA A 253 3.88 -6.93 19.68
CA ALA A 253 3.57 -8.20 19.01
C ALA A 253 3.31 -8.05 17.50
N ALA A 254 2.89 -6.87 17.04
CA ALA A 254 2.68 -6.58 15.63
C ALA A 254 3.97 -6.19 14.88
N ALA A 255 5.04 -5.84 15.58
CA ALA A 255 6.29 -5.38 14.97
C ALA A 255 6.95 -6.50 14.15
N GLY A 256 7.44 -6.17 12.95
CA GLY A 256 8.29 -7.04 12.13
C GLY A 256 9.77 -6.95 12.51
N ALA A 257 10.17 -5.85 13.15
CA ALA A 257 11.46 -5.66 13.80
C ALA A 257 11.35 -4.53 14.84
N VAL A 258 12.34 -4.44 15.72
CA VAL A 258 12.46 -3.30 16.64
C VAL A 258 13.83 -2.66 16.50
N VAL A 259 13.88 -1.34 16.31
CA VAL A 259 15.13 -0.58 16.18
C VAL A 259 15.18 0.44 17.31
N LEU A 260 16.09 0.26 18.24
CA LEU A 260 16.22 1.12 19.41
C LEU A 260 17.23 2.23 19.13
N GLY A 261 16.79 3.48 19.25
CA GLY A 261 17.60 4.68 19.09
C GLY A 261 18.41 5.00 20.34
N SER A 262 18.49 6.28 20.67
CA SER A 262 19.16 6.76 21.88
C SER A 262 18.27 6.69 23.12
N TRP A 263 18.91 6.61 24.29
CA TRP A 263 18.27 6.65 25.61
C TRP A 263 18.96 7.71 26.48
N ARG A 264 19.08 8.93 25.97
CA ARG A 264 19.85 10.00 26.62
C ARG A 264 19.22 10.32 27.98
N ASP A 265 20.04 10.42 29.02
CA ASP A 265 19.60 10.76 30.38
C ASP A 265 18.52 9.83 30.97
N CYS A 266 18.36 8.62 30.42
CA CYS A 266 17.40 7.61 30.90
C CYS A 266 17.94 6.72 32.05
N GLY A 267 18.95 7.19 32.77
CA GLY A 267 19.65 6.44 33.82
C GLY A 267 20.80 5.57 33.30
N ASP A 268 21.16 4.52 34.06
CA ASP A 268 22.26 3.62 33.71
C ASP A 268 21.95 2.83 32.41
N PRO A 269 22.76 2.95 31.34
CA PRO A 269 22.54 2.22 30.09
C PRO A 269 22.41 0.70 30.26
N ALA A 270 23.08 0.10 31.26
CA ALA A 270 22.94 -1.33 31.53
C ALA A 270 21.54 -1.68 32.04
N ALA A 271 20.97 -0.85 32.93
CA ALA A 271 19.61 -1.03 33.43
C ALA A 271 18.56 -0.80 32.34
N VAL A 272 18.76 0.21 31.47
CA VAL A 272 17.89 0.44 30.31
C VAL A 272 17.92 -0.77 29.38
N ARG A 273 19.12 -1.29 29.07
CA ARG A 273 19.27 -2.48 28.22
C ARG A 273 18.59 -3.71 28.82
N GLU A 274 18.67 -3.92 30.13
CA GLU A 274 17.99 -5.01 30.81
C GLU A 274 16.46 -4.92 30.68
N VAL A 275 15.91 -3.70 30.81
CA VAL A 275 14.48 -3.46 30.58
C VAL A 275 14.09 -3.78 29.13
N MET A 276 14.86 -3.31 28.15
CA MET A 276 14.58 -3.59 26.73
C MET A 276 14.67 -5.09 26.40
N ASP A 277 15.71 -5.77 26.89
CA ASP A 277 15.92 -7.21 26.67
C ASP A 277 14.72 -8.05 27.17
N ARG A 278 14.18 -7.70 28.35
CA ARG A 278 13.05 -8.40 28.97
C ARG A 278 11.81 -8.47 28.07
N TYR A 279 11.51 -7.40 27.32
CA TYR A 279 10.31 -7.32 26.48
C TYR A 279 10.57 -7.72 25.02
N LEU A 280 11.78 -7.46 24.51
CA LEU A 280 12.03 -7.49 23.07
C LEU A 280 12.71 -8.79 22.62
N SER A 281 13.53 -9.41 23.46
CA SER A 281 14.31 -10.59 23.07
C SER A 281 13.46 -11.84 22.80
N GLY A 282 12.25 -11.89 23.36
CA GLY A 282 11.28 -12.98 23.17
C GLY A 282 10.33 -12.83 21.98
N LEU A 283 10.37 -11.70 21.24
CA LEU A 283 9.39 -11.40 20.18
C LEU A 283 9.56 -12.24 18.91
N GLY A 284 10.73 -12.89 18.72
CA GLY A 284 11.01 -13.67 17.52
C GLY A 284 11.29 -12.84 16.26
N VAL A 285 11.57 -11.54 16.43
CA VAL A 285 11.90 -10.59 15.36
C VAL A 285 13.28 -9.96 15.61
N PRO A 286 13.99 -9.48 14.58
CA PRO A 286 15.29 -8.83 14.78
C PRO A 286 15.16 -7.54 15.59
N VAL A 287 16.16 -7.32 16.46
CA VAL A 287 16.22 -6.17 17.35
C VAL A 287 17.61 -5.52 17.28
N LEU A 288 17.65 -4.22 16.97
CA LEU A 288 18.86 -3.41 17.04
C LEU A 288 18.87 -2.53 18.30
N TRP A 289 20.06 -2.32 18.85
CA TRP A 289 20.34 -1.48 20.01
C TRP A 289 21.22 -0.29 19.63
N GLN A 290 20.90 0.88 20.19
CA GLN A 290 21.72 2.11 20.11
C GLN A 290 22.02 2.56 18.68
N GLN A 291 20.96 2.71 17.88
CA GLN A 291 21.06 3.17 16.50
C GLN A 291 21.47 4.64 16.38
N GLY A 292 21.34 5.43 17.46
CA GLY A 292 21.74 6.84 17.47
C GLY A 292 20.78 7.77 16.73
N PHE A 293 19.50 7.43 16.57
CA PHE A 293 18.44 8.42 16.28
C PHE A 293 17.73 8.82 17.57
N GLY A 294 16.96 9.92 17.54
CA GLY A 294 16.27 10.43 18.73
C GLY A 294 17.02 11.62 19.34
N HIS A 295 17.23 11.57 20.64
CA HIS A 295 17.97 12.57 21.40
C HIS A 295 19.47 12.27 21.49
N ASP A 296 20.10 11.65 20.49
CA ASP A 296 21.57 11.48 20.45
C ASP A 296 22.29 12.81 20.10
N PRO A 297 23.48 13.10 20.65
CA PRO A 297 24.22 14.34 20.30
C PRO A 297 24.63 14.42 18.82
N ASP A 298 24.71 13.28 18.15
CA ASP A 298 24.91 13.14 16.71
C ASP A 298 23.74 12.40 16.06
N ALA A 299 22.52 12.73 16.50
CA ALA A 299 21.29 12.06 16.08
C ALA A 299 21.11 11.93 14.57
N LEU A 300 20.87 10.69 14.14
CA LEU A 300 20.48 10.35 12.77
C LEU A 300 19.04 10.75 12.50
N SER A 301 18.78 11.24 11.28
CA SER A 301 17.43 11.41 10.75
C SER A 301 16.90 10.10 10.17
N VAL A 302 15.60 9.85 10.37
CA VAL A 302 14.92 8.64 9.90
C VAL A 302 13.67 9.03 9.11
N PRO A 303 13.53 8.64 7.84
CA PRO A 303 12.27 8.76 7.15
C PRO A 303 11.26 7.76 7.70
N LEU A 304 10.04 8.22 7.99
CA LEU A 304 8.94 7.39 8.48
C LEU A 304 7.88 7.16 7.39
N ASN A 305 7.07 6.12 7.60
CA ASN A 305 6.05 5.64 6.66
C ASN A 305 6.60 5.25 5.27
N VAL A 306 7.88 4.89 5.19
CA VAL A 306 8.54 4.34 4.00
C VAL A 306 9.05 2.93 4.26
N GLY A 307 9.17 2.13 3.19
CA GLY A 307 9.68 0.76 3.28
C GLY A 307 11.19 0.72 3.57
N ALA A 308 11.63 -0.25 4.36
CA ALA A 308 13.03 -0.55 4.61
C ALA A 308 13.25 -2.05 4.87
N ILE A 309 14.51 -2.48 4.79
CA ILE A 309 14.97 -3.82 5.19
C ILE A 309 15.96 -3.67 6.33
N LEU A 310 15.71 -4.41 7.42
CA LEU A 310 16.70 -4.70 8.45
C LEU A 310 17.33 -6.06 8.17
N ASP A 311 18.66 -6.12 8.07
CA ASP A 311 19.43 -7.37 8.06
C ASP A 311 20.46 -7.37 9.19
N ALA A 312 20.27 -8.28 10.14
CA ALA A 312 21.13 -8.54 11.29
C ALA A 312 21.44 -10.04 11.42
N THR A 313 21.56 -10.76 10.29
CA THR A 313 21.71 -12.24 10.26
C THR A 313 23.14 -12.77 10.34
N GLY A 314 24.17 -11.93 10.18
CA GLY A 314 25.57 -12.36 10.12
C GLY A 314 26.45 -11.82 11.25
N ASP A 315 27.70 -12.27 11.29
CA ASP A 315 28.76 -11.80 12.22
C ASP A 315 29.29 -10.39 11.88
N GLY A 316 28.75 -9.78 10.81
CA GLY A 316 29.09 -8.43 10.36
C GLY A 316 28.24 -7.35 11.02
N ARG A 317 28.53 -6.08 10.68
CA ARG A 317 27.69 -4.95 11.11
C ARG A 317 26.29 -5.08 10.49
N PRO A 318 25.20 -4.93 11.27
CA PRO A 318 23.84 -4.99 10.73
C PRO A 318 23.60 -3.84 9.75
N THR A 319 22.59 -3.99 8.89
CA THR A 319 22.16 -2.97 7.90
C THR A 319 20.68 -2.65 8.05
N LEU A 320 20.31 -1.38 7.91
CA LEU A 320 18.93 -0.91 7.86
C LEU A 320 18.79 0.01 6.64
N THR A 321 18.33 -0.54 5.53
CA THR A 321 18.37 0.14 4.22
C THR A 321 17.00 0.67 3.82
N VAL A 322 16.91 1.98 3.57
CA VAL A 322 15.67 2.69 3.20
C VAL A 322 15.31 2.46 1.74
N GLY A 323 14.01 2.39 1.45
CA GLY A 323 13.48 2.23 0.09
C GLY A 323 13.73 0.85 -0.50
N ALA A 324 14.30 -0.07 0.27
CA ALA A 324 14.34 -1.47 -0.07
C ALA A 324 13.00 -2.09 0.35
N LEU A 325 12.18 -2.46 -0.62
CA LEU A 325 11.20 -3.54 -0.38
C LEU A 325 12.02 -4.83 -0.34
N PRO A 326 11.61 -5.86 0.44
CA PRO A 326 12.34 -7.12 0.41
C PRO A 326 12.50 -7.53 -1.04
N ASP A 327 13.67 -8.08 -1.39
CA ASP A 327 13.71 -8.99 -2.52
C ASP A 327 12.57 -9.96 -2.26
N ALA A 328 11.55 -9.76 -3.06
CA ALA A 328 10.30 -10.43 -3.01
C ALA A 328 10.72 -11.93 -2.89
N PRO A 329 10.36 -12.67 -1.80
CA PRO A 329 11.05 -13.88 -1.35
C PRO A 329 11.81 -14.61 -2.45
N THR A 330 13.15 -14.62 -2.36
CA THR A 330 14.04 -15.33 -3.30
C THR A 330 13.92 -16.84 -3.20
N ALA A 331 13.14 -17.34 -2.23
CA ALA A 331 12.69 -18.73 -2.25
C ALA A 331 11.95 -18.98 -3.58
N PRO A 332 12.36 -19.99 -4.37
CA PRO A 332 11.78 -20.24 -5.67
C PRO A 332 10.26 -20.43 -5.52
N PHE A 333 9.48 -19.69 -6.30
CA PHE A 333 8.05 -19.91 -6.40
C PHE A 333 7.85 -21.21 -7.19
N LEU A 334 7.73 -22.32 -6.47
CA LEU A 334 7.46 -23.61 -7.08
C LEU A 334 5.95 -23.71 -7.37
N LEU A 335 5.58 -24.41 -8.43
CA LEU A 335 4.20 -24.86 -8.61
C LEU A 335 3.97 -26.17 -7.84
N PRO A 336 2.76 -26.46 -7.37
CA PRO A 336 2.44 -27.80 -6.88
C PRO A 336 2.49 -28.81 -8.04
N PRO A 337 2.53 -30.12 -7.77
CA PRO A 337 2.32 -31.13 -8.79
C PRO A 337 0.98 -30.87 -9.52
N LEU A 338 1.04 -30.71 -10.84
CA LEU A 338 -0.14 -30.51 -11.69
C LEU A 338 -0.52 -31.85 -12.32
N ASP A 339 -1.80 -32.21 -12.25
CA ASP A 339 -2.29 -33.46 -12.83
C ASP A 339 -2.18 -33.40 -14.36
N THR A 340 -1.39 -34.32 -14.93
CA THR A 340 -1.06 -34.37 -16.35
C THR A 340 -2.24 -34.74 -17.24
N ARG A 341 -3.35 -35.21 -16.66
CA ARG A 341 -4.61 -35.46 -17.40
C ARG A 341 -5.36 -34.16 -17.71
N ALA A 342 -5.06 -33.08 -17.00
CA ALA A 342 -5.51 -31.75 -17.37
C ALA A 342 -4.44 -31.05 -18.23
N ARG A 343 -4.90 -30.32 -19.24
CA ARG A 343 -4.11 -29.35 -19.99
C ARG A 343 -4.08 -28.04 -19.22
N TRP A 344 -2.90 -27.66 -18.76
CA TRP A 344 -2.67 -26.46 -17.96
C TRP A 344 -2.10 -25.31 -18.80
N SER A 345 -2.42 -24.08 -18.43
CA SER A 345 -1.79 -22.86 -18.92
C SER A 345 -1.66 -21.92 -17.73
N VAL A 346 -0.44 -21.79 -17.20
CA VAL A 346 -0.17 -21.12 -15.92
C VAL A 346 0.92 -20.08 -16.09
N ARG A 347 0.67 -18.86 -15.61
CA ARG A 347 1.67 -17.80 -15.49
C ARG A 347 1.41 -17.00 -14.21
N ILE A 348 2.48 -16.77 -13.44
CA ILE A 348 2.47 -15.97 -12.22
C ILE A 348 3.65 -15.01 -12.32
N VAL A 349 3.40 -13.72 -12.19
CA VAL A 349 4.40 -12.65 -12.33
C VAL A 349 4.39 -11.71 -11.13
N ASN A 350 5.55 -11.14 -10.82
CA ASN A 350 5.63 -9.97 -9.96
C ASN A 350 4.98 -8.80 -10.71
N ALA A 351 3.97 -8.18 -10.11
CA ALA A 351 3.20 -7.16 -10.80
C ALA A 351 3.98 -5.84 -10.97
N ALA A 352 5.03 -5.61 -10.16
CA ALA A 352 5.80 -4.38 -10.20
C ALA A 352 6.76 -4.29 -11.39
N ASP A 353 7.41 -5.40 -11.76
CA ASP A 353 8.46 -5.46 -12.79
C ASP A 353 8.16 -6.46 -13.92
N GLY A 354 7.08 -7.22 -13.81
CA GLY A 354 6.71 -8.25 -14.78
C GLY A 354 7.57 -9.51 -14.71
N ALA A 355 8.47 -9.64 -13.72
CA ALA A 355 9.33 -10.80 -13.58
C ALA A 355 8.50 -12.08 -13.35
N VAL A 356 8.81 -13.13 -14.11
CA VAL A 356 8.13 -14.42 -14.00
C VAL A 356 8.51 -15.09 -12.68
N LEU A 357 7.52 -15.33 -11.83
CA LEU A 357 7.68 -16.08 -10.58
C LEU A 357 7.57 -17.58 -10.85
N ALA A 358 6.55 -17.99 -11.61
CA ALA A 358 6.33 -19.37 -12.01
C ALA A 358 5.48 -19.47 -13.27
N GLU A 359 5.66 -20.57 -14.01
CA GLU A 359 4.88 -20.87 -15.21
C GLU A 359 4.80 -22.37 -15.48
N HIS A 360 3.77 -22.76 -16.21
CA HIS A 360 3.64 -24.09 -16.78
C HIS A 360 2.87 -23.98 -18.10
N THR A 361 3.53 -24.36 -19.20
CA THR A 361 3.00 -24.28 -20.57
C THR A 361 2.18 -23.01 -20.84
N PRO A 362 2.73 -21.82 -20.56
CA PRO A 362 1.97 -20.57 -20.43
C PRO A 362 1.31 -20.09 -21.73
N ASP A 363 1.78 -20.57 -22.88
CA ASP A 363 1.26 -20.21 -24.21
C ASP A 363 0.24 -21.23 -24.74
N VAL A 364 -0.10 -22.27 -23.96
CA VAL A 364 -1.12 -23.24 -24.35
C VAL A 364 -2.50 -22.58 -24.31
N LEU A 365 -3.23 -22.71 -25.42
CA LEU A 365 -4.59 -22.19 -25.57
C LEU A 365 -5.59 -23.03 -24.79
N CYS A 366 -6.38 -22.35 -23.97
CA CYS A 366 -7.39 -22.91 -23.09
C CYS A 366 -8.79 -22.38 -23.42
N LYS A 367 -9.84 -23.17 -23.12
CA LYS A 367 -11.18 -22.57 -22.96
C LYS A 367 -11.12 -21.79 -21.67
N THR A 368 -11.51 -20.53 -21.68
CA THR A 368 -11.40 -19.65 -20.50
C THR A 368 -12.76 -19.33 -19.88
N ALA A 369 -13.82 -20.03 -20.30
CA ALA A 369 -15.17 -19.89 -19.75
C ALA A 369 -15.60 -18.40 -19.67
N SER A 370 -15.70 -17.85 -18.46
CA SER A 370 -16.16 -16.48 -18.21
C SER A 370 -15.04 -15.43 -18.12
N ILE A 371 -13.76 -15.80 -18.26
CA ILE A 371 -12.67 -14.82 -18.16
C ILE A 371 -12.70 -13.78 -19.28
N GLY A 372 -13.13 -14.16 -20.49
CA GLY A 372 -13.25 -13.21 -21.61
C GLY A 372 -14.18 -12.02 -21.33
N LYS A 373 -15.04 -12.11 -20.30
CA LYS A 373 -15.90 -11.00 -19.86
C LYS A 373 -15.09 -9.80 -19.34
N ILE A 374 -13.81 -9.97 -18.98
CA ILE A 374 -12.94 -8.83 -18.63
C ILE A 374 -12.80 -7.88 -19.83
N PHE A 375 -12.68 -8.40 -21.06
CA PHE A 375 -12.63 -7.55 -22.27
C PHE A 375 -13.94 -6.78 -22.50
N LEU A 376 -15.08 -7.39 -22.16
CA LEU A 376 -16.37 -6.71 -22.16
C LEU A 376 -16.40 -5.57 -21.13
N LEU A 377 -15.93 -5.83 -19.91
CA LEU A 377 -15.85 -4.79 -18.87
C LEU A 377 -14.92 -3.65 -19.28
N ILE A 378 -13.79 -3.93 -19.94
CA ILE A 378 -12.89 -2.91 -20.48
C ILE A 378 -13.60 -2.03 -21.50
N GLU A 379 -14.33 -2.62 -22.47
CA GLU A 379 -15.05 -1.84 -23.47
C GLU A 379 -16.17 -0.99 -22.87
N VAL A 380 -16.91 -1.53 -21.89
CA VAL A 380 -17.94 -0.78 -21.16
C VAL A 380 -17.31 0.38 -20.39
N ALA A 381 -16.22 0.13 -19.65
CA ALA A 381 -15.52 1.15 -18.89
C ALA A 381 -14.98 2.28 -19.80
N ARG A 382 -14.45 1.93 -20.98
CA ARG A 382 -13.96 2.88 -21.99
C ARG A 382 -15.07 3.80 -22.48
N ARG A 383 -16.25 3.25 -22.77
CA ARG A 383 -17.41 4.04 -23.24
C ARG A 383 -18.05 4.87 -22.15
N LEU A 384 -18.02 4.42 -20.89
CA LEU A 384 -18.42 5.23 -19.74
C LEU A 384 -17.46 6.42 -19.55
N GLU A 385 -16.15 6.19 -19.67
CA GLU A 385 -15.13 7.24 -19.58
C GLU A 385 -15.24 8.26 -20.71
N SER A 386 -15.49 7.82 -21.95
CA SER A 386 -15.68 8.72 -23.09
C SER A 386 -17.05 9.42 -23.12
N GLY A 387 -17.96 9.07 -22.21
CA GLY A 387 -19.34 9.59 -22.17
C GLY A 387 -20.25 9.06 -23.30
N GLU A 388 -19.86 8.00 -24.01
CA GLU A 388 -20.72 7.34 -25.00
C GLU A 388 -21.87 6.58 -24.32
N LEU A 389 -21.61 6.05 -23.13
CA LEU A 389 -22.60 5.40 -22.26
C LEU A 389 -22.74 6.18 -20.94
N SER A 390 -23.93 6.14 -20.34
CA SER A 390 -24.17 6.63 -18.97
C SER A 390 -24.35 5.45 -18.02
N PRO A 391 -23.79 5.51 -16.79
CA PRO A 391 -23.88 4.39 -15.85
C PRO A 391 -25.33 4.05 -15.44
N GLU A 392 -26.23 5.03 -15.40
CA GLU A 392 -27.65 4.89 -15.05
C GLU A 392 -28.52 4.44 -16.23
N GLN A 393 -27.97 4.47 -17.46
CA GLN A 393 -28.68 3.98 -18.64
C GLN A 393 -29.10 2.53 -18.41
N ARG A 394 -30.38 2.24 -18.67
CA ARG A 394 -30.93 0.89 -18.49
C ARG A 394 -30.80 0.09 -19.78
N ILE A 395 -30.54 -1.21 -19.63
CA ILE A 395 -30.53 -2.17 -20.72
C ILE A 395 -31.67 -3.15 -20.51
N THR A 396 -32.50 -3.34 -21.54
CA THR A 396 -33.46 -4.44 -21.62
C THR A 396 -32.86 -5.56 -22.44
N VAL A 397 -32.90 -6.78 -21.94
CA VAL A 397 -32.29 -7.93 -22.64
C VAL A 397 -33.28 -8.53 -23.64
N PRO A 398 -32.91 -8.65 -24.93
CA PRO A 398 -33.75 -9.32 -25.91
C PRO A 398 -34.07 -10.77 -25.51
N PRO A 399 -35.32 -11.25 -25.73
CA PRO A 399 -35.73 -12.59 -25.35
C PRO A 399 -34.80 -13.73 -25.80
N GLU A 400 -34.24 -13.60 -27.00
CA GLU A 400 -33.34 -14.55 -27.64
C GLU A 400 -31.94 -14.61 -27.03
N LEU A 401 -31.57 -13.61 -26.20
CA LEU A 401 -30.29 -13.56 -25.49
C LEU A 401 -30.41 -14.06 -24.05
N HIS A 402 -31.61 -14.46 -23.61
CA HIS A 402 -31.80 -15.03 -22.28
C HIS A 402 -31.10 -16.38 -22.12
N VAL A 403 -30.34 -16.48 -21.05
CA VAL A 403 -29.67 -17.70 -20.61
C VAL A 403 -29.96 -17.92 -19.13
N ARG A 404 -30.30 -19.17 -18.76
CA ARG A 404 -30.59 -19.59 -17.39
C ARG A 404 -29.46 -20.47 -16.89
N ASP A 405 -28.43 -19.83 -16.35
CA ASP A 405 -27.18 -20.44 -15.93
C ASP A 405 -26.53 -19.54 -14.84
N SER A 406 -25.21 -19.54 -14.62
CA SER A 406 -24.55 -18.72 -13.60
C SER A 406 -24.96 -17.24 -13.62
N GLY A 407 -25.24 -16.69 -12.44
CA GLY A 407 -25.66 -15.30 -12.24
C GLY A 407 -26.93 -15.19 -11.39
N LEU A 408 -27.29 -13.95 -11.06
CA LEU A 408 -28.48 -13.62 -10.27
C LEU A 408 -29.59 -12.98 -11.11
N LEU A 409 -29.24 -12.24 -12.18
CA LEU A 409 -30.18 -11.44 -12.94
C LEU A 409 -31.34 -12.27 -13.49
N HIS A 410 -31.06 -13.45 -14.06
CA HIS A 410 -32.10 -14.32 -14.60
C HIS A 410 -33.08 -14.85 -13.53
N MET A 411 -32.71 -14.79 -12.25
CA MET A 411 -33.54 -15.17 -11.10
C MET A 411 -34.29 -13.98 -10.49
N MET A 412 -33.85 -12.74 -10.78
CA MET A 412 -34.50 -11.53 -10.28
C MET A 412 -35.88 -11.33 -10.90
N ALA A 413 -36.77 -10.65 -10.18
CA ALA A 413 -38.13 -10.35 -10.65
C ALA A 413 -38.15 -9.34 -11.82
N TRP A 414 -37.12 -8.51 -11.94
CA TRP A 414 -36.95 -7.52 -13.00
C TRP A 414 -35.58 -7.70 -13.65
N HIS A 415 -35.54 -7.74 -14.99
CA HIS A 415 -34.33 -7.95 -15.79
C HIS A 415 -33.83 -6.67 -16.46
N ASP A 416 -34.57 -5.56 -16.35
CA ASP A 416 -34.07 -4.24 -16.73
C ASP A 416 -33.06 -3.78 -15.68
N VAL A 417 -31.81 -3.55 -16.08
CA VAL A 417 -30.69 -3.27 -15.17
C VAL A 417 -29.89 -2.07 -15.68
N ALA A 418 -29.35 -1.24 -14.77
CA ALA A 418 -28.46 -0.14 -15.14
C ALA A 418 -27.11 -0.70 -15.67
N ILE A 419 -26.43 0.03 -16.55
CA ILE A 419 -25.12 -0.40 -17.09
C ILE A 419 -24.12 -0.68 -15.96
N ALA A 420 -24.05 0.21 -14.96
CA ALA A 420 -23.15 0.05 -13.82
C ALA A 420 -23.45 -1.24 -13.03
N ASP A 421 -24.74 -1.51 -12.76
CA ASP A 421 -25.17 -2.72 -12.03
C ASP A 421 -24.94 -3.99 -12.85
N ALA A 422 -25.16 -3.94 -14.17
CA ALA A 422 -24.88 -5.07 -15.05
C ALA A 422 -23.38 -5.41 -15.07
N ALA A 423 -22.51 -4.41 -15.13
CA ALA A 423 -21.06 -4.59 -15.08
C ALA A 423 -20.60 -5.13 -13.71
N LEU A 424 -21.20 -4.63 -12.62
CA LEU A 424 -20.97 -5.16 -11.28
C LEU A 424 -21.38 -6.64 -11.18
N LEU A 425 -22.57 -7.03 -11.67
CA LEU A 425 -23.02 -8.42 -11.68
C LEU A 425 -22.09 -9.34 -12.50
N VAL A 426 -21.55 -8.84 -13.61
CA VAL A 426 -20.56 -9.57 -14.41
C VAL A 426 -19.26 -9.79 -13.62
N GLY A 427 -18.76 -8.77 -12.92
CA GLY A 427 -17.57 -8.89 -12.07
C GLY A 427 -17.80 -9.79 -10.85
N ALA A 428 -18.88 -9.55 -10.12
CA ALA A 428 -19.14 -10.13 -8.81
C ALA A 428 -19.54 -11.61 -8.86
N VAL A 429 -20.51 -11.95 -9.72
CA VAL A 429 -21.14 -13.28 -9.75
C VAL A 429 -21.10 -13.91 -11.14
N SER A 430 -20.28 -13.37 -12.04
CA SER A 430 -20.10 -13.90 -13.40
C SER A 430 -21.41 -13.97 -14.19
N ASP A 431 -22.32 -13.00 -13.99
CA ASP A 431 -23.69 -13.09 -14.48
C ASP A 431 -23.79 -13.21 -16.00
N ASN A 432 -24.34 -14.33 -16.49
CA ASN A 432 -24.43 -14.62 -17.92
C ASN A 432 -25.46 -13.76 -18.65
N LEU A 433 -26.56 -13.41 -17.99
CA LEU A 433 -27.61 -12.60 -18.61
C LEU A 433 -27.16 -11.14 -18.73
N ALA A 434 -26.56 -10.59 -17.68
CA ALA A 434 -25.94 -9.26 -17.71
C ALA A 434 -24.80 -9.19 -18.74
N THR A 435 -24.02 -10.27 -18.87
CA THR A 435 -22.99 -10.38 -19.93
C THR A 435 -23.61 -10.21 -21.32
N ASN A 436 -24.65 -10.99 -21.65
CA ASN A 436 -25.29 -10.89 -22.95
C ASN A 436 -25.96 -9.52 -23.18
N ALA A 437 -26.52 -8.91 -22.14
CA ALA A 437 -27.06 -7.55 -22.19
C ALA A 437 -26.00 -6.52 -22.60
N LEU A 438 -24.83 -6.58 -21.96
CA LEU A 438 -23.72 -5.66 -22.25
C LEU A 438 -23.08 -5.92 -23.61
N ILE A 439 -22.97 -7.19 -24.04
CA ILE A 439 -22.51 -7.51 -25.42
C ILE A 439 -23.51 -6.95 -26.44
N HIS A 440 -24.81 -7.10 -26.20
CA HIS A 440 -25.85 -6.55 -27.08
C HIS A 440 -25.74 -5.02 -27.20
N LEU A 441 -25.52 -4.35 -26.07
CA LEU A 441 -25.33 -2.91 -26.01
C LEU A 441 -24.07 -2.44 -26.76
N CYS A 442 -22.93 -3.08 -26.53
CA CYS A 442 -21.64 -2.65 -27.10
C CYS A 442 -21.43 -3.12 -28.54
N GLY A 443 -22.07 -4.23 -28.92
CA GLY A 443 -21.76 -5.00 -30.13
C GLY A 443 -20.60 -5.96 -29.90
N LEU A 444 -20.77 -7.23 -30.30
CA LEU A 444 -19.78 -8.28 -30.11
C LEU A 444 -18.43 -7.98 -30.78
N ASP A 445 -18.44 -7.35 -31.96
CA ASP A 445 -17.22 -7.02 -32.69
C ASP A 445 -16.38 -5.95 -31.99
N ALA A 446 -17.02 -4.96 -31.33
CA ALA A 446 -16.31 -3.98 -30.53
C ALA A 446 -15.63 -4.62 -29.32
N VAL A 447 -16.30 -5.56 -28.66
CA VAL A 447 -15.73 -6.32 -27.54
C VAL A 447 -14.57 -7.20 -27.99
N ARG A 448 -14.70 -7.88 -29.14
CA ARG A 448 -13.64 -8.70 -29.73
C ARG A 448 -12.40 -7.88 -30.12
N ALA A 449 -12.58 -6.61 -30.47
CA ALA A 449 -11.49 -5.70 -30.87
C ALA A 449 -10.60 -5.26 -29.69
N VAL A 450 -11.07 -5.38 -28.45
CA VAL A 450 -10.32 -4.99 -27.24
C VAL A 450 -9.02 -5.79 -27.12
N ALA A 451 -9.07 -7.11 -27.24
CA ALA A 451 -7.87 -7.94 -27.04
C ALA A 451 -6.76 -7.65 -28.07
N PRO A 452 -7.03 -7.60 -29.39
CA PRO A 452 -6.03 -7.17 -30.39
C PRO A 452 -5.49 -5.77 -30.15
N ALA A 453 -6.32 -4.82 -29.67
CA ALA A 453 -5.88 -3.47 -29.34
C ALA A 453 -4.91 -3.44 -28.14
N LEU A 454 -4.93 -4.46 -27.28
CA LEU A 454 -3.95 -4.66 -26.20
C LEU A 454 -2.70 -5.44 -26.65
N GLY A 455 -2.67 -5.89 -27.90
CA GLY A 455 -1.60 -6.70 -28.48
C GLY A 455 -1.77 -8.21 -28.30
N TYR A 456 -2.91 -8.67 -27.79
CA TYR A 456 -3.19 -10.10 -27.60
C TYR A 456 -3.66 -10.77 -28.88
N ARG A 457 -3.18 -11.99 -29.12
CA ARG A 457 -3.43 -12.79 -30.32
C ARG A 457 -4.30 -14.00 -30.04
N ASP A 458 -4.12 -14.62 -28.88
CA ASP A 458 -4.71 -15.92 -28.55
C ASP A 458 -5.89 -15.81 -27.57
N THR A 459 -5.97 -14.70 -26.86
CA THR A 459 -6.96 -14.44 -25.81
C THR A 459 -8.03 -13.47 -26.27
N THR A 460 -9.31 -13.86 -26.18
CA THR A 460 -10.44 -12.97 -26.51
C THR A 460 -11.80 -13.51 -26.00
N LEU A 461 -12.80 -12.62 -25.94
CA LEU A 461 -14.21 -13.02 -25.89
C LEU A 461 -14.68 -13.37 -27.30
N VAL A 462 -14.98 -14.63 -27.54
CA VAL A 462 -15.29 -15.12 -28.89
C VAL A 462 -16.78 -14.98 -29.18
N ASP A 463 -17.71 -15.19 -28.26
CA ASP A 463 -19.14 -15.25 -28.60
C ASP A 463 -20.02 -14.85 -27.40
N TYR A 464 -21.31 -14.65 -27.65
CA TYR A 464 -22.32 -14.59 -26.61
C TYR A 464 -22.27 -15.83 -25.72
N ILE A 465 -22.77 -15.68 -24.49
CA ILE A 465 -23.02 -16.82 -23.63
C ILE A 465 -24.27 -17.54 -24.13
N ARG A 466 -24.18 -18.86 -24.29
CA ARG A 466 -25.25 -19.69 -24.86
C ARG A 466 -25.42 -20.95 -24.03
N SER A 467 -26.67 -21.36 -23.83
CA SER A 467 -27.01 -22.64 -23.18
C SER A 467 -26.67 -23.85 -24.07
N GLU A 468 -26.72 -23.68 -25.39
CA GLU A 468 -26.37 -24.72 -26.37
C GLU A 468 -25.51 -24.11 -27.50
N ARG A 469 -24.48 -24.84 -27.93
CA ARG A 469 -23.62 -24.46 -29.06
C ARG A 469 -23.84 -25.44 -30.21
N LEU A 470 -24.46 -24.95 -31.28
CA LEU A 470 -24.75 -25.73 -32.49
C LEU A 470 -23.54 -25.79 -33.44
N PRO A 471 -23.48 -26.79 -34.35
CA PRO A 471 -22.47 -26.83 -35.40
C PRO A 471 -22.42 -25.52 -36.20
N GLY A 472 -21.22 -24.97 -36.39
CA GLY A 472 -21.00 -23.69 -37.08
C GLY A 472 -20.94 -22.47 -36.15
N MET A 473 -21.31 -22.60 -34.87
CA MET A 473 -21.05 -21.58 -33.86
C MET A 473 -19.61 -21.67 -33.35
N PRO A 474 -19.05 -20.58 -32.77
CA PRO A 474 -17.77 -20.66 -32.08
C PRO A 474 -17.76 -21.75 -31.01
N TRP A 475 -16.65 -22.48 -30.94
CA TRP A 475 -16.49 -23.67 -30.10
C TRP A 475 -16.46 -23.36 -28.58
N THR A 476 -16.28 -22.10 -28.20
CA THR A 476 -16.29 -21.61 -26.82
C THR A 476 -16.77 -20.15 -26.77
N ALA A 477 -17.21 -19.70 -25.58
CA ALA A 477 -17.54 -18.29 -25.34
C ALA A 477 -16.28 -17.42 -25.27
N SER A 478 -15.21 -17.93 -24.67
CA SER A 478 -13.90 -17.27 -24.61
C SER A 478 -12.76 -18.28 -24.62
N CYS A 479 -11.60 -17.84 -25.09
CA CYS A 479 -10.34 -18.58 -25.05
C CYS A 479 -9.19 -17.66 -24.65
N GLY A 480 -8.06 -18.25 -24.27
CA GLY A 480 -6.84 -17.53 -23.94
C GLY A 480 -5.72 -18.38 -23.38
N THR A 481 -4.60 -17.73 -23.11
CA THR A 481 -3.37 -18.32 -22.58
C THR A 481 -3.03 -17.72 -21.22
N GLY A 482 -2.30 -18.47 -20.38
CA GLY A 482 -1.82 -17.97 -19.09
C GLY A 482 -0.92 -16.75 -19.25
N ALA A 483 -0.07 -16.73 -20.28
CA ALA A 483 0.82 -15.60 -20.58
C ALA A 483 0.06 -14.28 -20.79
N GLU A 484 -0.90 -14.25 -21.72
CA GLU A 484 -1.65 -13.03 -22.05
C GLU A 484 -2.60 -12.61 -20.93
N LEU A 485 -3.23 -13.58 -20.24
CA LEU A 485 -4.15 -13.28 -19.14
C LEU A 485 -3.43 -12.76 -17.88
N ALA A 486 -2.25 -13.27 -17.56
CA ALA A 486 -1.46 -12.75 -16.44
C ALA A 486 -0.94 -11.34 -16.73
N ASP A 487 -0.53 -11.07 -17.98
CA ASP A 487 -0.15 -9.72 -18.41
C ASP A 487 -1.35 -8.77 -18.39
N LEU A 488 -2.55 -9.21 -18.80
CA LEU A 488 -3.76 -8.40 -18.68
C LEU A 488 -4.02 -7.98 -17.23
N MET A 489 -3.97 -8.93 -16.30
CA MET A 489 -4.18 -8.62 -14.87
C MET A 489 -3.08 -7.73 -14.30
N ARG A 490 -1.83 -7.89 -14.76
CA ARG A 490 -0.72 -7.00 -14.42
C ARG A 490 -0.98 -5.57 -14.88
N ARG A 491 -1.32 -5.38 -16.17
CA ARG A 491 -1.61 -4.06 -16.76
C ARG A 491 -2.83 -3.40 -16.16
N LEU A 492 -3.86 -4.16 -15.79
CA LEU A 492 -5.01 -3.61 -15.06
C LEU A 492 -4.61 -3.07 -13.67
N GLY A 493 -3.61 -3.66 -13.01
CA GLY A 493 -3.10 -3.24 -11.70
C GLY A 493 -1.94 -2.24 -11.72
N GLU A 494 -1.45 -1.83 -12.90
CA GLU A 494 -0.45 -0.78 -13.03
C GLU A 494 -0.99 0.56 -12.50
N GLY A 495 -0.20 1.22 -11.66
CA GLY A 495 -0.51 2.56 -11.15
C GLY A 495 -0.38 3.63 -12.24
N ASP A 496 -0.83 4.84 -11.93
CA ASP A 496 -0.75 5.98 -12.83
C ASP A 496 0.70 6.46 -12.92
N THR A 497 1.44 5.89 -13.86
CA THR A 497 2.77 6.40 -14.23
C THR A 497 2.64 7.30 -15.45
N GLU A 498 3.44 8.38 -15.51
CA GLU A 498 3.43 9.34 -16.61
C GLU A 498 3.72 8.69 -17.98
N GLU A 499 4.43 7.56 -18.02
CA GLU A 499 4.66 6.77 -19.24
C GLU A 499 3.41 6.07 -19.79
N SER A 500 2.36 5.91 -18.98
CA SER A 500 1.15 5.14 -19.35
C SER A 500 0.10 5.94 -20.13
N CYS A 501 0.34 7.22 -20.37
CA CYS A 501 -0.66 8.14 -20.92
C CYS A 501 -0.26 8.62 -22.32
N GLU A 502 -0.89 8.03 -23.35
CA GLU A 502 -1.50 8.73 -24.50
C GLU A 502 -1.90 7.80 -25.67
N ALA A 503 -1.66 6.48 -25.62
CA ALA A 503 -1.98 5.59 -26.74
C ALA A 503 -2.62 4.22 -26.41
N THR A 504 -2.95 3.94 -25.14
CA THR A 504 -3.56 2.65 -24.73
C THR A 504 -5.04 2.79 -24.41
N ILE A 505 -5.82 1.73 -24.65
CA ILE A 505 -7.24 1.66 -24.25
C ILE A 505 -7.42 1.42 -22.75
N LEU A 506 -6.36 1.09 -22.01
CA LEU A 506 -6.36 0.95 -20.55
C LEU A 506 -5.89 2.24 -19.88
N THR A 507 -6.69 3.29 -19.98
CA THR A 507 -6.48 4.53 -19.22
C THR A 507 -6.56 4.26 -17.70
N PRO A 508 -6.01 5.14 -16.85
CA PRO A 508 -6.22 5.11 -15.41
C PRO A 508 -7.68 4.86 -14.98
N GLY A 509 -8.63 5.59 -15.57
CA GLY A 509 -10.04 5.48 -15.21
C GLY A 509 -10.68 4.16 -15.66
N VAL A 510 -10.28 3.64 -16.83
CA VAL A 510 -10.70 2.29 -17.29
C VAL A 510 -10.16 1.21 -16.36
N ARG A 511 -8.87 1.25 -16.01
CA ARG A 511 -8.24 0.28 -15.09
C ARG A 511 -8.94 0.26 -13.74
N ALA A 512 -9.09 1.43 -13.12
CA ALA A 512 -9.70 1.58 -11.80
C ALA A 512 -11.13 1.01 -11.78
N ARG A 513 -11.94 1.32 -12.79
CA ARG A 513 -13.34 0.86 -12.87
C ARG A 513 -13.47 -0.65 -13.10
N VAL A 514 -12.61 -1.22 -13.95
CA VAL A 514 -12.61 -2.68 -14.15
C VAL A 514 -12.20 -3.39 -12.87
N LEU A 515 -11.13 -2.93 -12.21
CA LEU A 515 -10.72 -3.51 -10.93
C LEU A 515 -11.79 -3.36 -9.86
N GLU A 516 -12.51 -2.24 -9.79
CA GLU A 516 -13.64 -2.05 -8.87
C GLU A 516 -14.71 -3.13 -9.05
N TRP A 517 -15.12 -3.43 -10.29
CA TRP A 517 -16.09 -4.52 -10.53
C TRP A 517 -15.52 -5.90 -10.21
N LEU A 518 -14.23 -6.14 -10.45
CA LEU A 518 -13.56 -7.40 -10.09
C LEU A 518 -13.32 -7.55 -8.59
N ALA A 519 -13.34 -6.46 -7.82
CA ALA A 519 -13.21 -6.49 -6.37
C ALA A 519 -14.41 -7.18 -5.69
N ALA A 520 -15.57 -7.18 -6.34
CA ALA A 520 -16.79 -7.78 -5.82
C ALA A 520 -16.89 -9.29 -6.10
N GLY A 521 -15.84 -9.92 -6.65
CA GLY A 521 -15.83 -11.33 -7.06
C GLY A 521 -16.12 -12.28 -5.91
N ALA A 522 -17.30 -12.90 -5.88
CA ALA A 522 -17.73 -13.74 -4.75
C ALA A 522 -17.25 -15.20 -4.83
N ASP A 523 -16.72 -15.63 -5.99
CA ASP A 523 -16.24 -17.00 -6.19
C ASP A 523 -14.76 -17.11 -5.86
N THR A 524 -14.46 -17.43 -4.60
CA THR A 524 -13.10 -17.68 -4.12
C THR A 524 -12.71 -19.17 -4.17
N SER A 525 -13.41 -20.01 -4.93
CA SER A 525 -13.23 -21.47 -4.85
C SER A 525 -11.97 -22.05 -5.51
N MET A 526 -11.19 -21.21 -6.22
CA MET A 526 -10.02 -21.62 -7.02
C MET A 526 -8.71 -21.13 -6.41
N VAL A 527 -7.93 -20.31 -7.12
CA VAL A 527 -6.64 -19.79 -6.62
C VAL A 527 -6.88 -18.89 -5.42
N ALA A 528 -7.95 -18.10 -5.45
CA ALA A 528 -8.36 -17.29 -4.31
C ALA A 528 -8.68 -18.11 -3.04
N GLY A 529 -8.98 -19.41 -3.16
CA GLY A 529 -9.33 -20.27 -2.02
C GLY A 529 -8.17 -20.42 -1.04
N GLY A 530 -6.96 -20.55 -1.59
CA GLY A 530 -5.73 -20.61 -0.81
C GLY A 530 -5.35 -19.28 -0.17
N MET A 531 -5.99 -18.19 -0.58
CA MET A 531 -5.78 -16.88 0.04
C MET A 531 -6.57 -16.72 1.35
N ARG A 532 -7.55 -17.60 1.59
CA ARG A 532 -8.39 -17.64 2.81
C ARG A 532 -9.07 -16.30 3.10
N LEU A 533 -9.49 -15.60 2.04
CA LEU A 533 -10.19 -14.32 2.15
C LEU A 533 -11.70 -14.51 2.35
N ASP A 534 -12.38 -13.60 3.06
CA ASP A 534 -13.84 -13.60 3.17
C ASP A 534 -14.49 -13.42 1.78
N PRO A 535 -15.22 -14.41 1.23
CA PRO A 535 -15.79 -14.32 -0.12
C PRO A 535 -16.75 -13.13 -0.33
N LEU A 536 -17.30 -12.55 0.73
CA LEU A 536 -18.27 -11.45 0.68
C LEU A 536 -17.71 -10.12 1.20
N ALA A 537 -16.53 -10.11 1.84
CA ALA A 537 -15.99 -8.94 2.53
C ALA A 537 -14.46 -8.75 2.39
N HIS A 538 -13.89 -9.06 1.22
CA HIS A 538 -12.43 -8.99 0.96
C HIS A 538 -11.99 -7.81 0.07
N VAL A 539 -12.84 -6.79 -0.09
CA VAL A 539 -12.52 -5.62 -0.93
C VAL A 539 -11.39 -4.78 -0.33
N ASP A 540 -11.38 -4.69 1.01
CA ASP A 540 -10.48 -3.89 1.82
C ASP A 540 -9.35 -4.74 2.43
N PRO A 541 -8.17 -4.14 2.72
CA PRO A 541 -6.98 -4.84 3.23
C PRO A 541 -7.10 -5.25 4.72
N VAL A 542 -8.20 -5.87 5.11
CA VAL A 542 -8.47 -6.27 6.50
C VAL A 542 -7.69 -7.53 6.88
N GLU A 543 -7.64 -8.52 5.99
CA GLU A 543 -7.05 -9.84 6.25
C GLU A 543 -5.58 -9.87 5.79
N ASP A 544 -4.66 -9.73 6.74
CA ASP A 544 -3.20 -9.68 6.50
C ASP A 544 -2.75 -8.59 5.49
N GLY A 545 -3.57 -7.56 5.30
CA GLY A 545 -3.30 -6.48 4.34
C GLY A 545 -3.43 -6.92 2.87
N VAL A 546 -4.03 -8.08 2.60
CA VAL A 546 -4.19 -8.62 1.25
C VAL A 546 -5.39 -7.97 0.55
N VAL A 547 -5.18 -7.54 -0.69
CA VAL A 547 -6.21 -6.99 -1.58
C VAL A 547 -6.25 -7.82 -2.85
N LEU A 548 -7.39 -8.45 -3.11
CA LEU A 548 -7.62 -9.31 -4.28
C LEU A 548 -8.56 -8.64 -5.28
N ARG A 549 -8.18 -8.65 -6.56
CA ARG A 549 -9.02 -8.27 -7.70
C ARG A 549 -8.95 -9.41 -8.72
N HIS A 550 -10.02 -10.16 -8.87
CA HIS A 550 -9.94 -11.41 -9.64
C HIS A 550 -11.21 -11.73 -10.42
N LYS A 551 -11.08 -12.71 -11.30
CA LYS A 551 -12.21 -13.28 -12.03
C LYS A 551 -12.03 -14.78 -12.17
N THR A 552 -13.09 -15.52 -11.90
CA THR A 552 -13.15 -16.96 -12.16
C THR A 552 -13.91 -17.29 -13.44
N GLY A 553 -13.56 -18.43 -14.02
CA GLY A 553 -14.20 -19.05 -15.17
C GLY A 553 -14.43 -20.55 -14.93
N THR A 554 -15.69 -20.97 -15.03
CA THR A 554 -16.11 -22.36 -14.80
C THR A 554 -16.97 -22.86 -15.94
N ILE A 555 -16.62 -24.04 -16.47
CA ILE A 555 -17.49 -24.92 -17.26
C ILE A 555 -17.23 -26.37 -16.83
N ASP A 556 -17.97 -27.34 -17.35
CA ASP A 556 -17.86 -28.74 -16.93
C ASP A 556 -16.44 -29.31 -17.01
N THR A 557 -15.69 -28.87 -18.02
CA THR A 557 -14.35 -29.34 -18.38
C THR A 557 -13.23 -28.33 -18.15
N ALA A 558 -13.49 -27.24 -17.41
CA ALA A 558 -12.46 -26.22 -17.19
C ALA A 558 -12.61 -25.43 -15.88
N ARG A 559 -11.47 -25.07 -15.29
CA ARG A 559 -11.35 -24.11 -14.17
C ARG A 559 -10.28 -23.10 -14.50
N ILE A 560 -10.60 -21.82 -14.37
CA ILE A 560 -9.70 -20.72 -14.68
C ILE A 560 -9.87 -19.63 -13.62
N ASP A 561 -8.77 -19.15 -13.08
CA ASP A 561 -8.73 -18.02 -12.15
C ASP A 561 -7.61 -17.08 -12.60
N VAL A 562 -7.95 -15.80 -12.74
CA VAL A 562 -7.00 -14.73 -13.05
C VAL A 562 -7.15 -13.64 -12.02
N GLY A 563 -6.05 -13.09 -11.55
CA GLY A 563 -6.12 -12.10 -10.48
C GLY A 563 -4.91 -11.19 -10.40
N HIS A 564 -5.14 -10.04 -9.75
CA HIS A 564 -4.12 -9.14 -9.25
C HIS A 564 -4.24 -9.09 -7.72
N VAL A 565 -3.15 -9.40 -7.03
CA VAL A 565 -3.06 -9.49 -5.58
C VAL A 565 -2.03 -8.49 -5.08
N ALA A 566 -2.41 -7.63 -4.14
CA ALA A 566 -1.49 -6.77 -3.43
C ALA A 566 -1.44 -7.16 -1.95
N GLY A 567 -0.26 -7.07 -1.34
CA GLY A 567 -0.08 -7.24 0.10
C GLY A 567 1.06 -6.38 0.63
N PRO A 568 1.36 -6.45 1.94
CA PRO A 568 2.37 -5.63 2.58
C PRO A 568 3.77 -5.72 1.98
N THR A 569 4.15 -6.88 1.43
CA THR A 569 5.51 -7.16 0.96
C THR A 569 5.66 -7.19 -0.56
N GLY A 570 4.55 -7.11 -1.31
CA GLY A 570 4.61 -7.14 -2.77
C GLY A 570 3.27 -7.25 -3.48
N ARG A 571 3.34 -7.35 -4.81
CA ARG A 571 2.19 -7.49 -5.69
C ARG A 571 2.42 -8.61 -6.70
N VAL A 572 1.38 -9.40 -6.97
CA VAL A 572 1.43 -10.55 -7.88
C VAL A 572 0.25 -10.46 -8.85
N ALA A 573 0.52 -10.66 -10.13
CA ALA A 573 -0.52 -10.92 -11.13
C ALA A 573 -0.42 -12.37 -11.58
N TYR A 574 -1.56 -13.04 -11.77
CA TYR A 574 -1.59 -14.45 -12.11
C TYR A 574 -2.71 -14.81 -13.09
N ALA A 575 -2.48 -15.89 -13.83
CA ALA A 575 -3.49 -16.63 -14.56
C ALA A 575 -3.21 -18.13 -14.43
N VAL A 576 -4.19 -18.89 -13.96
CA VAL A 576 -4.13 -20.34 -13.80
C VAL A 576 -5.33 -20.93 -14.52
N ALA A 577 -5.10 -21.60 -15.65
CA ALA A 577 -6.13 -22.29 -16.42
C ALA A 577 -5.88 -23.79 -16.47
N ALA A 578 -6.94 -24.59 -16.30
CA ALA A 578 -6.94 -26.04 -16.45
C ALA A 578 -8.14 -26.48 -17.29
N ASN A 579 -7.90 -27.28 -18.34
CA ASN A 579 -8.92 -27.92 -19.17
C ASN A 579 -8.72 -29.44 -19.19
N TRP A 580 -9.79 -30.22 -19.25
CA TRP A 580 -9.70 -31.68 -19.40
C TRP A 580 -10.80 -32.20 -20.34
N ASP A 581 -10.68 -33.47 -20.76
CA ASP A 581 -11.69 -34.09 -21.62
C ASP A 581 -12.86 -34.62 -20.79
N ASP A 582 -14.06 -34.54 -21.36
CA ASP A 582 -15.30 -35.06 -20.74
C ASP A 582 -15.43 -36.56 -20.99
N ASP A 583 -14.54 -37.37 -20.39
CA ASP A 583 -14.62 -38.82 -20.52
C ASP A 583 -15.38 -39.44 -19.34
N VAL A 584 -16.71 -39.33 -19.43
CA VAL A 584 -17.68 -39.90 -18.48
C VAL A 584 -17.45 -41.39 -18.25
N ALA A 585 -16.83 -42.11 -19.21
CA ALA A 585 -16.55 -43.54 -19.10
C ALA A 585 -15.42 -43.87 -18.11
N SER A 586 -14.55 -42.91 -17.79
CA SER A 586 -13.41 -43.11 -16.89
C SER A 586 -13.76 -42.98 -15.40
N GLY A 587 -14.91 -42.38 -15.05
CA GLY A 587 -15.40 -42.21 -13.68
C GLY A 587 -14.54 -41.31 -12.76
N HIS A 588 -13.52 -40.63 -13.29
CA HIS A 588 -12.60 -39.81 -12.49
C HIS A 588 -12.95 -38.31 -12.60
N ASP A 589 -13.45 -37.72 -11.51
CA ASP A 589 -13.69 -36.27 -11.41
C ASP A 589 -12.36 -35.51 -11.24
N MET A 590 -11.90 -34.85 -12.31
CA MET A 590 -10.68 -34.03 -12.31
C MET A 590 -10.77 -32.80 -11.41
N ARG A 591 -11.98 -32.36 -11.05
CA ARG A 591 -12.24 -31.12 -10.33
C ARG A 591 -11.48 -31.03 -9.01
N SER A 592 -11.53 -32.09 -8.19
CA SER A 592 -10.89 -32.08 -6.87
C SER A 592 -9.36 -31.91 -6.98
N SER A 593 -8.73 -32.62 -7.94
CA SER A 593 -7.29 -32.50 -8.17
C SER A 593 -6.91 -31.11 -8.67
N VAL A 594 -7.66 -30.56 -9.64
CA VAL A 594 -7.43 -29.22 -10.19
C VAL A 594 -7.59 -28.15 -9.12
N LEU A 595 -8.68 -28.18 -8.34
CA LEU A 595 -8.94 -27.19 -7.29
C LEU A 595 -7.89 -27.27 -6.16
N GLY A 596 -7.45 -28.48 -5.78
CA GLY A 596 -6.38 -28.62 -4.78
C GLY A 596 -5.06 -27.99 -5.23
N ALA A 597 -4.71 -28.14 -6.50
CA ALA A 597 -3.53 -27.47 -7.07
C ALA A 597 -3.69 -25.94 -7.12
N MET A 598 -4.87 -25.44 -7.51
CA MET A 598 -5.16 -24.01 -7.52
C MET A 598 -5.12 -23.41 -6.12
N ASP A 599 -5.72 -24.06 -5.11
CA ASP A 599 -5.70 -23.66 -3.71
C ASP A 599 -4.24 -23.57 -3.20
N THR A 600 -3.42 -24.58 -3.49
CA THR A 600 -1.98 -24.55 -3.12
C THR A 600 -1.22 -23.41 -3.80
N ILE A 601 -1.54 -23.08 -5.05
CA ILE A 601 -0.97 -21.89 -5.72
C ILE A 601 -1.40 -20.61 -4.99
N GLY A 602 -2.66 -20.52 -4.59
CA GLY A 602 -3.21 -19.43 -3.79
C GLY A 602 -2.49 -19.19 -2.48
N GLU A 603 -2.25 -20.26 -1.72
CA GLU A 603 -1.49 -20.20 -0.45
C GLU A 603 -0.08 -19.65 -0.67
N ARG A 604 0.58 -20.06 -1.76
CA ARG A 604 1.92 -19.56 -2.13
C ARG A 604 1.89 -18.10 -2.55
N ILE A 605 0.88 -17.66 -3.31
CA ILE A 605 0.72 -16.24 -3.66
C ILE A 605 0.48 -15.42 -2.39
N ARG A 606 -0.38 -15.86 -1.49
CA ARG A 606 -0.64 -15.19 -0.21
C ARG A 606 0.65 -15.05 0.59
N ALA A 607 1.37 -16.16 0.82
CA ALA A 607 2.63 -16.14 1.55
C ALA A 607 3.65 -15.17 0.93
N ARG A 608 3.65 -15.09 -0.40
CA ARG A 608 4.53 -14.22 -1.17
C ARG A 608 4.25 -12.73 -0.96
N VAL A 609 2.97 -12.33 -0.87
CA VAL A 609 2.56 -10.92 -0.72
C VAL A 609 2.42 -10.47 0.73
N THR A 610 2.33 -11.41 1.68
CA THR A 610 2.31 -11.12 3.13
C THR A 610 3.67 -11.28 3.79
N GLY A 611 4.58 -12.05 3.19
CA GLY A 611 5.85 -12.43 3.81
C GLY A 611 5.71 -13.49 4.92
N ARG A 612 4.55 -14.17 5.02
CA ARG A 612 4.25 -15.18 6.05
C ARG A 612 4.06 -16.55 5.40
N GLY A 613 4.89 -17.53 5.77
CA GLY A 613 4.85 -18.91 5.26
C GLY A 613 3.80 -19.78 5.94
#